data_AF-A0A381I716-F1
#
_entry.id   AF-A0A381I716-F1
#
_cell.length_a   1.000
_cell.length_b   1.000
_cell.length_c   1.000
_cell.angle_alpha   90.00
_cell.angle_beta   90.00
_cell.angle_gamma   90.00
#
_symmetry.space_group_name_H-M   'P 1'
#
loop_
_entity.id
_entity.type
_entity.pdbx_description
1 polymer ?
#
loop_
_entity_poly.entity_id
_entity_poly.type
_entity_poly.pdbx_seq_one_letter_code
_entity_poly.pdbx_strand_id
1 'polypeptide(L)'
;MERLKIQVLVDNNTYIDRYFVGEPAVSYYIEIDGNRILFDSGYSDVFISNAEKLNIDLGNLTHVVFSHGHNDHTRGIQFLENRYDLSTVELVSHPNCFIPRKHGEKSIGAPFSAEEIKNIFMYNPKDKPFNLSKNCVFLGEIPFYK
;
A
#
# COMPACT_ATOMS: atom_id res chain seq x y z
N MET A 1 -25.02 8.08 2.43
CA MET A 1 -23.69 7.73 2.99
C MET A 1 -22.90 7.11 1.85
N GLU A 2 -21.69 7.59 1.60
CA GLU A 2 -20.78 6.85 0.71
C GLU A 2 -20.51 5.48 1.33
N ARG A 3 -20.64 4.43 0.52
CA ARG A 3 -20.51 3.04 0.95
C ARG A 3 -19.02 2.67 0.91
N LEU A 4 -18.53 1.98 1.94
CA LEU A 4 -17.21 1.34 1.89
C LEU A 4 -17.12 0.47 0.63
N LYS A 5 -16.11 0.72 -0.19
CA LYS A 5 -15.73 -0.12 -1.32
C LYS A 5 -14.32 -0.63 -1.08
N ILE A 6 -14.14 -1.93 -1.26
CA ILE A 6 -12.83 -2.58 -1.24
C ILE A 6 -12.72 -3.39 -2.53
N GLN A 7 -11.63 -3.18 -3.25
CA GLN A 7 -11.30 -3.92 -4.46
C GLN A 7 -9.93 -4.58 -4.30
N VAL A 8 -9.88 -5.88 -4.54
CA VAL A 8 -8.61 -6.61 -4.59
C VAL A 8 -7.90 -6.25 -5.89
N LEU A 9 -6.72 -5.65 -5.78
CA LEU A 9 -5.83 -5.40 -6.90
C LEU A 9 -4.82 -6.53 -7.04
N VAL A 10 -4.34 -7.10 -5.92
CA VAL A 10 -3.42 -8.23 -5.91
C VAL A 10 -3.75 -9.15 -4.74
N ASP A 11 -3.75 -10.45 -5.05
CA ASP A 11 -3.74 -11.56 -4.10
C ASP A 11 -2.91 -12.69 -4.74
N ASN A 12 -2.54 -13.67 -3.94
CA ASN A 12 -1.94 -14.93 -4.41
C ASN A 12 -2.79 -15.64 -5.47
N ASN A 13 -4.11 -15.43 -5.46
CA ASN A 13 -5.05 -16.07 -6.37
C ASN A 13 -5.87 -15.04 -7.15
N THR A 14 -6.31 -15.44 -8.34
CA THR A 14 -7.23 -14.63 -9.15
C THR A 14 -8.46 -15.45 -9.53
N TYR A 15 -9.55 -14.75 -9.83
CA TYR A 15 -10.73 -15.39 -10.42
C TYR A 15 -10.46 -15.75 -11.88
N ILE A 16 -10.93 -16.93 -12.28
CA ILE A 16 -11.01 -17.32 -13.69
C ILE A 16 -11.90 -16.34 -14.47
N ASP A 17 -11.66 -16.24 -15.78
CA ASP A 17 -12.42 -15.40 -16.73
C ASP A 17 -12.42 -13.88 -16.43
N ARG A 18 -11.53 -13.42 -15.56
CA ARG A 18 -11.24 -11.99 -15.36
C ARG A 18 -9.89 -11.54 -15.91
N TYR A 19 -9.00 -12.49 -16.22
CA TYR A 19 -7.66 -12.27 -16.77
C TYR A 19 -6.80 -11.29 -15.95
N PHE A 20 -7.01 -11.25 -14.64
CA PHE A 20 -6.11 -10.58 -13.70
C PHE A 20 -4.85 -11.42 -13.49
N VAL A 21 -3.77 -10.76 -13.11
CA VAL A 21 -2.53 -11.44 -12.73
C VAL A 21 -2.46 -11.50 -11.20
N GLY A 22 -2.14 -12.67 -10.67
CA GLY A 22 -1.85 -12.86 -9.24
C GLY A 22 -0.35 -12.95 -9.01
N GLU A 23 0.08 -12.59 -7.80
CA GLU A 23 1.46 -12.77 -7.33
C GLU A 23 1.42 -13.03 -5.82
N PRO A 24 2.47 -13.62 -5.21
CA PRO A 24 2.50 -13.91 -3.77
C PRO A 24 2.71 -12.61 -2.97
N ALA A 25 1.72 -11.73 -3.02
CA ALA A 25 1.74 -10.37 -2.53
C ALA A 25 0.32 -9.89 -2.28
N VAL A 26 0.16 -8.68 -1.75
CA VAL A 26 -1.17 -8.12 -1.49
C VAL A 26 -1.24 -6.65 -1.88
N SER A 27 -2.40 -6.26 -2.42
CA SER A 27 -2.74 -4.87 -2.64
C SER A 27 -4.26 -4.71 -2.76
N TYR A 28 -4.80 -3.71 -2.06
CA TYR A 28 -6.22 -3.36 -2.10
C TYR A 28 -6.40 -1.88 -2.43
N TYR A 29 -7.43 -1.60 -3.21
CA TYR A 29 -7.95 -0.25 -3.40
C TYR A 29 -9.21 -0.07 -2.57
N ILE A 30 -9.24 0.95 -1.72
CA ILE A 30 -10.31 1.20 -0.76
C ILE A 30 -10.86 2.61 -0.96
N GLU A 31 -12.19 2.72 -1.05
CA GLU A 31 -12.89 4.02 -1.02
C GLU A 31 -13.75 4.11 0.24
N ILE A 32 -13.51 5.17 1.03
CA ILE A 32 -14.25 5.45 2.26
C ILE A 32 -14.12 6.93 2.64
N ASP A 33 -15.25 7.57 3.00
CA ASP A 33 -15.28 8.97 3.46
C ASP A 33 -14.54 9.96 2.52
N GLY A 34 -14.68 9.81 1.20
CA GLY A 34 -13.94 10.61 0.21
C GLY A 34 -12.47 10.23 0.00
N ASN A 35 -11.89 9.34 0.81
CA ASN A 35 -10.54 8.84 0.61
C ASN A 35 -10.47 7.75 -0.45
N ARG A 36 -9.37 7.73 -1.21
CA ARG A 36 -9.00 6.67 -2.14
C ARG A 36 -7.64 6.12 -1.71
N ILE A 37 -7.66 4.97 -1.07
CA ILE A 37 -6.53 4.41 -0.34
C ILE A 37 -5.99 3.20 -1.10
N LEU A 38 -4.70 3.21 -1.37
CA LEU A 38 -3.96 2.01 -1.76
C LEU A 38 -3.39 1.37 -0.49
N PHE A 39 -3.93 0.23 -0.10
CA PHE A 39 -3.42 -0.56 1.02
C PHE A 39 -2.48 -1.63 0.48
N ASP A 40 -1.19 -1.51 0.79
CA ASP A 40 -0.09 -2.27 0.18
C ASP A 40 -0.02 -2.17 -1.36
N SER A 41 1.15 -2.48 -1.91
CA SER A 41 1.49 -2.22 -3.32
C SER A 41 2.01 -3.47 -4.06
N GLY A 42 1.92 -4.65 -3.46
CA GLY A 42 2.42 -5.86 -4.08
C GLY A 42 3.95 -5.87 -4.27
N TYR A 43 4.39 -6.87 -5.05
CA TYR A 43 5.77 -7.07 -5.47
C TYR A 43 6.10 -6.31 -6.75
N SER A 44 5.15 -6.12 -7.65
CA SER A 44 5.43 -5.62 -9.01
C SER A 44 4.40 -4.57 -9.44
N ASP A 45 4.32 -4.25 -10.73
CA ASP A 45 3.30 -3.38 -11.28
C ASP A 45 1.96 -4.10 -11.54
N VAL A 46 1.82 -5.36 -11.12
CA VAL A 46 0.61 -6.17 -11.27
C VAL A 46 -0.63 -5.46 -10.70
N PHE A 47 -0.52 -4.81 -9.54
CA PHE A 47 -1.64 -4.08 -8.95
C PHE A 47 -2.11 -2.92 -9.85
N ILE A 48 -1.19 -2.26 -10.56
CA ILE A 48 -1.50 -1.17 -11.48
C ILE A 48 -2.21 -1.72 -12.72
N SER A 49 -1.68 -2.80 -13.32
CA SER A 49 -2.33 -3.44 -14.47
C SER A 49 -3.73 -3.97 -14.14
N ASN A 50 -3.91 -4.55 -12.94
CA ASN A 50 -5.22 -5.00 -12.48
C ASN A 50 -6.16 -3.81 -12.20
N ALA A 51 -5.67 -2.70 -11.63
CA ALA A 51 -6.44 -1.48 -11.44
C ALA A 51 -6.95 -0.92 -12.77
N GLU A 52 -6.11 -0.86 -13.81
CA GLU A 52 -6.51 -0.43 -15.16
C GLU A 52 -7.63 -1.30 -15.74
N LYS A 53 -7.51 -2.64 -15.63
CA LYS A 53 -8.56 -3.58 -16.07
C LYS A 53 -9.86 -3.43 -15.27
N LEU A 54 -9.77 -2.96 -14.03
CA LEU A 54 -10.91 -2.66 -13.16
C LEU A 54 -11.46 -1.24 -13.37
N ASN A 55 -10.89 -0.46 -14.29
CA ASN A 55 -11.20 0.96 -14.52
C ASN A 55 -11.02 1.82 -13.26
N ILE A 56 -9.96 1.54 -12.48
CA ILE A 56 -9.56 2.31 -11.31
C ILE A 56 -8.36 3.19 -11.70
N ASP A 57 -8.52 4.51 -11.54
CA ASP A 57 -7.45 5.48 -11.76
C ASP A 57 -6.67 5.73 -10.46
N LEU A 58 -5.47 5.15 -10.39
CA LEU A 58 -4.55 5.29 -9.26
C LEU A 58 -3.91 6.69 -9.18
N GLY A 59 -4.06 7.54 -10.21
CA GLY A 59 -3.63 8.94 -10.15
C GLY A 59 -4.45 9.79 -9.16
N ASN A 60 -5.62 9.29 -8.74
CA ASN A 60 -6.48 10.01 -7.80
C ASN A 60 -6.29 9.57 -6.34
N LEU A 61 -5.30 8.73 -6.04
CA LEU A 61 -5.05 8.26 -4.67
C LEU A 61 -4.92 9.45 -3.72
N THR A 62 -5.54 9.32 -2.54
CA THR A 62 -5.34 10.29 -1.44
C THR A 62 -4.36 9.74 -0.43
N HIS A 63 -4.33 8.41 -0.24
CA HIS A 63 -3.43 7.76 0.70
C HIS A 63 -2.80 6.50 0.11
N VAL A 64 -1.58 6.23 0.56
CA VAL A 64 -0.98 4.89 0.56
C VAL A 64 -0.83 4.45 2.01
N VAL A 65 -1.23 3.23 2.33
CA VAL A 65 -1.10 2.66 3.67
C VAL A 65 -0.35 1.35 3.58
N PHE A 66 0.73 1.21 4.37
CA PHE A 66 1.43 -0.07 4.49
C PHE A 66 1.08 -0.81 5.76
N SER A 67 0.75 -2.09 5.58
CA SER A 67 0.57 -3.02 6.68
C SER A 67 1.88 -3.24 7.45
N HIS A 68 2.97 -3.46 6.73
CA HIS A 68 4.31 -3.65 7.27
C HIS A 68 5.40 -3.54 6.19
N GLY A 69 6.66 -3.69 6.63
CA GLY A 69 7.85 -3.39 5.85
C GLY A 69 8.41 -4.53 4.98
N HIS A 70 7.64 -5.53 4.57
CA HIS A 70 8.15 -6.54 3.63
C HIS A 70 7.99 -6.09 2.17
N ASN A 71 8.83 -6.64 1.29
CA ASN A 71 8.92 -6.25 -0.11
C ASN A 71 7.71 -6.65 -0.97
N ASP A 72 6.93 -7.67 -0.58
CA ASP A 72 5.62 -8.03 -1.15
C ASP A 72 4.53 -7.00 -0.88
N HIS A 73 4.77 -6.04 0.01
CA HIS A 73 3.79 -5.01 0.36
C HIS A 73 4.21 -3.64 -0.14
N THR A 74 5.51 -3.43 -0.36
CA THR A 74 6.10 -2.10 -0.50
C THR A 74 6.82 -1.88 -1.82
N ARG A 75 7.25 -2.95 -2.51
CA ARG A 75 8.10 -2.81 -3.71
C ARG A 75 7.34 -2.20 -4.89
N GLY A 76 6.02 -2.36 -4.96
CA GLY A 76 5.19 -1.78 -6.02
C GLY A 76 5.33 -0.27 -6.21
N ILE A 77 5.75 0.47 -5.18
CA ILE A 77 5.93 1.92 -5.24
C ILE A 77 6.88 2.35 -6.34
N GLN A 78 7.96 1.60 -6.60
CA GLN A 78 8.93 1.97 -7.64
C GLN A 78 8.30 2.00 -9.03
N PHE A 79 7.19 1.29 -9.24
CA PHE A 79 6.45 1.32 -10.50
C PHE A 79 5.37 2.40 -10.49
N LEU A 80 4.78 2.67 -9.32
CA LEU A 80 3.75 3.68 -9.15
C LEU A 80 4.28 5.09 -9.35
N GLU A 81 5.44 5.41 -8.74
CA GLU A 81 6.07 6.74 -8.83
C GLU A 81 6.51 7.10 -10.24
N ASN A 82 6.77 6.09 -11.08
CA ASN A 82 7.10 6.27 -12.49
C ASN A 82 5.88 6.61 -13.36
N ARG A 83 4.66 6.42 -12.84
CA ARG A 83 3.40 6.63 -13.58
C ARG A 83 2.58 7.81 -13.08
N TYR A 84 2.70 8.15 -11.79
CA TYR A 84 1.87 9.17 -11.15
C TYR A 84 2.72 10.09 -10.27
N ASP A 85 2.33 11.36 -10.18
CA ASP A 85 2.85 12.28 -9.16
C ASP A 85 2.21 11.93 -7.82
N LEU A 86 3.05 11.54 -6.86
CA LEU A 86 2.62 11.08 -5.54
C LEU A 86 2.91 12.12 -4.44
N SER A 87 3.42 13.31 -4.82
CA SER A 87 3.87 14.35 -3.88
C SER A 87 2.76 14.89 -2.97
N THR A 88 1.50 14.78 -3.39
CA THR A 88 0.32 15.16 -2.59
C THR A 88 -0.38 13.98 -1.93
N VAL A 89 0.13 12.76 -2.12
CA VAL A 89 -0.45 11.54 -1.54
C VAL A 89 0.17 11.31 -0.16
N GLU A 90 -0.68 11.08 0.83
CA GLU A 90 -0.22 10.80 2.19
C GLU A 90 0.17 9.33 2.34
N LEU A 91 1.40 9.06 2.76
CA LEU A 91 1.83 7.69 3.07
C LEU A 91 1.80 7.45 4.58
N VAL A 92 0.96 6.53 5.02
CA VAL A 92 0.83 6.14 6.43
C VAL A 92 1.37 4.72 6.63
N SER A 93 2.33 4.57 7.53
CA SER A 93 2.85 3.27 7.93
C SER A 93 3.42 3.32 9.35
N HIS A 94 3.71 2.15 9.92
CA HIS A 94 4.53 2.10 11.12
C HIS A 94 5.93 2.74 10.85
N PRO A 95 6.53 3.50 11.79
CA PRO A 95 7.86 4.11 11.59
C PRO A 95 8.94 3.09 11.18
N ASN A 96 8.82 1.85 11.66
CA ASN A 96 9.75 0.75 11.37
C ASN A 96 9.48 0.04 10.02
N CYS A 97 8.58 0.55 9.18
CA CYS A 97 8.25 -0.04 7.87
C CYS A 97 9.49 -0.08 6.96
N PHE A 98 10.31 0.97 6.98
CA PHE A 98 11.48 1.11 6.09
C PHE A 98 12.80 0.72 6.76
N ILE A 99 12.75 0.00 7.89
CA ILE A 99 13.96 -0.60 8.48
C ILE A 99 14.34 -1.82 7.63
N PRO A 100 15.61 -1.95 7.17
CA PRO A 100 16.03 -3.10 6.37
C PRO A 100 15.76 -4.44 7.08
N ARG A 101 15.21 -5.41 6.33
CA ARG A 101 14.94 -6.77 6.82
C ARG A 101 15.62 -7.79 5.94
N LYS A 102 16.17 -8.84 6.56
CA LYS A 102 16.86 -9.93 5.87
C LYS A 102 16.41 -11.30 6.37
N HIS A 103 16.40 -12.27 5.48
CA HIS A 103 16.28 -13.69 5.80
C HIS A 103 17.45 -14.43 5.15
N GLY A 104 18.43 -14.84 5.97
CA GLY A 104 19.75 -15.24 5.49
C GLY A 104 20.42 -14.07 4.75
N GLU A 105 20.89 -14.31 3.53
CA GLU A 105 21.50 -13.28 2.68
C GLU A 105 20.47 -12.44 1.90
N LYS A 106 19.21 -12.88 1.84
CA LYS A 106 18.17 -12.23 1.04
C LYS A 106 17.60 -11.02 1.76
N SER A 107 17.52 -9.88 1.07
CA SER A 107 16.72 -8.74 1.53
C SER A 107 15.24 -9.04 1.32
N ILE A 108 14.47 -8.99 2.40
CA ILE A 108 13.01 -9.20 2.40
C ILE A 108 12.25 -7.95 2.82
N GLY A 109 12.97 -6.87 3.17
CA GLY A 109 12.37 -5.61 3.58
C GLY A 109 12.03 -4.71 2.41
N ALA A 110 11.31 -3.62 2.69
CA ALA A 110 11.04 -2.56 1.74
C ALA A 110 12.34 -2.09 1.05
N PRO A 111 12.34 -1.92 -0.27
CA PRO A 111 13.53 -1.50 -1.02
C PRO A 111 13.75 0.02 -0.95
N PHE A 112 13.23 0.68 0.09
CA PHE A 112 13.29 2.12 0.29
C PHE A 112 13.69 2.42 1.73
N SER A 113 14.42 3.50 1.90
CA SER A 113 14.59 4.20 3.16
C SER A 113 13.40 5.13 3.42
N ALA A 114 13.21 5.51 4.69
CA ALA A 114 12.20 6.51 5.04
C ALA A 114 12.48 7.88 4.40
N GLU A 115 13.73 8.19 4.04
CA GLU A 115 14.09 9.45 3.39
C GLU A 115 13.70 9.46 1.91
N GLU A 116 13.94 8.36 1.19
CA GLU A 116 13.45 8.19 -0.18
C GLU A 116 11.92 8.32 -0.23
N ILE A 117 11.21 7.73 0.73
CA ILE A 117 9.75 7.81 0.81
C ILE A 117 9.24 9.24 1.03
N LYS A 118 9.94 10.07 1.83
CA LYS A 118 9.57 11.48 1.99
C LYS A 118 9.75 12.31 0.71
N ASN A 119 10.63 11.88 -0.21
CA ASN A 119 10.80 12.54 -1.49
C ASN A 119 9.69 12.17 -2.49
N ILE A 120 8.98 11.07 -2.24
CA ILE A 120 7.90 10.56 -3.11
C ILE A 120 6.53 10.96 -2.57
N PHE A 121 6.34 10.96 -1.25
CA PHE A 121 5.05 11.13 -0.57
C PHE A 121 5.09 12.18 0.54
N MET A 122 3.91 12.65 0.95
CA MET A 122 3.72 13.25 2.28
C MET A 122 3.77 12.14 3.34
N TYR A 123 4.97 11.77 3.78
CA TYR A 123 5.13 10.66 4.72
C TYR A 123 4.65 11.02 6.14
N ASN A 124 3.66 10.28 6.64
CA ASN A 124 3.06 10.44 7.97
C ASN A 124 3.16 9.14 8.80
N PRO A 125 4.32 8.87 9.44
CA PRO A 125 4.52 7.66 10.22
C PRO A 125 3.64 7.63 11.49
N LYS A 126 3.04 6.48 11.80
CA LYS A 126 2.17 6.26 12.98
C LYS A 126 2.49 4.95 13.69
N ASP A 127 2.79 5.03 14.98
CA ASP A 127 2.98 3.89 15.90
C ASP A 127 1.74 3.62 16.78
N LYS A 128 0.77 4.53 16.78
CA LYS A 128 -0.48 4.45 17.54
C LYS A 128 -1.69 4.46 16.62
N PRO A 129 -2.88 4.07 17.12
CA PRO A 129 -4.12 4.21 16.38
C PRO A 129 -4.29 5.63 15.83
N PHE A 130 -4.57 5.73 14.54
CA PHE A 130 -4.68 6.98 13.80
C PHE A 130 -5.90 6.92 12.88
N ASN A 131 -6.78 7.92 12.98
CA ASN A 131 -7.94 8.02 12.11
C ASN A 131 -7.50 8.53 10.74
N LEU A 132 -7.54 7.67 9.72
CA LEU A 132 -7.37 8.05 8.31
C LEU A 132 -8.60 8.85 7.82
N SER A 133 -9.77 8.54 8.38
CA SER A 133 -11.00 9.29 8.21
C SER A 133 -11.94 9.06 9.39
N LYS A 134 -13.17 9.58 9.31
CA LYS A 134 -14.20 9.41 10.34
C LYS A 134 -14.51 7.92 10.63
N ASN A 135 -14.51 7.07 9.60
CA ASN A 135 -14.88 5.67 9.69
C ASN A 135 -13.73 4.71 9.33
N CYS A 136 -12.48 5.19 9.30
CA CYS A 136 -11.30 4.39 8.96
C CYS A 136 -10.15 4.67 9.91
N VAL A 137 -9.64 3.61 10.56
CA VAL A 137 -8.56 3.69 11.56
C VAL A 137 -7.39 2.81 11.13
N PHE A 138 -6.20 3.40 11.05
CA PHE A 138 -4.94 2.68 11.01
C PHE A 138 -4.53 2.32 12.44
N LEU A 139 -4.27 1.05 12.75
CA LEU A 139 -4.09 0.61 14.13
C LEU A 139 -2.73 0.98 14.75
N GLY A 140 -1.69 1.19 13.93
CA GLY A 140 -0.32 1.39 14.44
C GLY A 140 0.32 0.09 14.92
N GLU A 141 1.04 0.15 16.03
CA GLU A 141 1.76 -0.99 16.60
C GLU A 141 0.80 -1.97 17.31
N ILE A 142 0.97 -3.27 17.05
CA ILE A 142 0.31 -4.32 17.83
C ILE A 142 1.13 -4.54 19.11
N PRO A 143 0.57 -4.30 20.31
CA PRO A 143 1.30 -4.47 21.55
C PRO A 143 1.76 -5.92 21.73
N PHE A 144 3.06 -6.11 22.00
CA PHE A 144 3.56 -7.38 22.51
C PHE A 144 3.37 -7.41 24.03
N TYR A 145 2.36 -8.16 24.49
CA TYR A 145 2.26 -8.54 25.90
C TYR A 145 3.31 -9.63 26.16
N LYS A 146 4.31 -9.32 27.00
CA LYS A 146 5.26 -10.29 27.53
C LYS A 146 4.68 -11.01 28.74
#